data_AF-A0A969EQS8-F1
#
_entry.id   AF-A0A969EQS8-F1
#
_cell.length_a   1.000
_cell.length_b   1.000
_cell.length_c   1.000
_cell.angle_alpha   90.00
_cell.angle_beta   90.00
_cell.angle_gamma   90.00
#
_symmetry.space_group_name_H-M   'P 1'
#
loop_
_entity.id
_entity.type
_entity.pdbx_description
1 polymer ?
#
loop_
_entity_poly.entity_id
_entity_poly.type
_entity_poly.pdbx_seq_one_letter_code
_entity_poly.pdbx_strand_id
1 'polypeptide(L)'
;MGKALLKPEQAQMMEEAGNTLKDLREVAGLTRDELSDALNLKDRSLVEAIENGTAIMSFELILRLAAVLARHDPVPVVLKFTRSYNPELWKLLQDWGFGRLSLNYEREREFINIYRRHDAARQLSDEGFEKVLDFTRAAFEMALHFAAEQENIEKGE
;
A
#
# COMPACT_ATOMS: atom_id res chain seq x y z
N MET A 1 35.56 -0.38 -10.03
CA MET A 1 35.09 0.95 -10.46
C MET A 1 33.75 1.22 -9.82
N GLY A 2 33.72 1.99 -8.73
CA GLY A 2 32.82 3.12 -8.65
C GLY A 2 31.78 2.97 -7.53
N LYS A 3 32.23 2.85 -6.27
CA LYS A 3 31.37 3.23 -5.14
C LYS A 3 31.19 4.74 -5.26
N ALA A 4 30.17 5.18 -6.00
CA ALA A 4 29.66 6.52 -5.83
C ALA A 4 29.33 6.64 -4.35
N LEU A 5 30.05 7.50 -3.64
CA LEU A 5 29.74 7.87 -2.27
C LEU A 5 28.32 8.43 -2.31
N LEU A 6 27.34 7.60 -1.94
CA LEU A 6 25.97 8.03 -1.73
C LEU A 6 26.04 9.23 -0.78
N LYS A 7 25.31 10.30 -1.12
CA LYS A 7 25.20 11.43 -0.19
C LYS A 7 24.68 10.88 1.15
N PRO A 8 25.15 11.35 2.31
CA PRO A 8 24.74 10.81 3.61
C PRO A 8 23.20 10.69 3.75
N GLU A 9 22.48 11.67 3.22
CA GLU A 9 21.02 11.71 3.15
C GLU A 9 20.42 10.57 2.31
N GLN A 10 21.04 10.21 1.18
CA GLN A 10 20.59 9.09 0.34
C GLN A 10 20.84 7.75 1.01
N ALA A 11 21.98 7.58 1.69
CA ALA A 11 22.28 6.36 2.43
C ALA A 11 21.26 6.14 3.56
N GLN A 12 20.91 7.20 4.29
CA GLN A 12 19.89 7.15 5.34
C GLN A 12 18.50 6.79 4.77
N MET A 13 18.09 7.39 3.64
CA MET A 13 16.83 7.03 2.98
C MET A 13 16.80 5.56 2.52
N MET A 14 17.93 5.03 2.05
CA MET A 14 18.03 3.62 1.64
C MET A 14 17.93 2.67 2.84
N GLU A 15 18.54 3.02 3.97
CA GLU A 15 18.44 2.28 5.22
C GLU A 15 17.00 2.28 5.76
N GLU A 16 16.33 3.44 5.79
CA GLU A 16 14.93 3.56 6.21
C GLU A 16 13.97 2.75 5.31
N ALA A 17 14.21 2.76 4.00
CA ALA A 17 13.46 1.96 3.04
C ALA A 17 13.70 0.46 3.24
N GLY A 18 14.96 0.05 3.50
CA GLY A 18 15.32 -1.33 3.81
C GLY A 18 14.63 -1.85 5.08
N ASN A 19 14.67 -1.06 6.16
CA ASN A 19 13.97 -1.36 7.41
C ASN A 19 12.45 -1.47 7.19
N THR A 20 11.88 -0.55 6.41
CA THR A 20 10.45 -0.61 6.05
C THR A 20 10.09 -1.90 5.32
N LEU A 21 10.91 -2.32 4.35
CA LEU A 21 10.67 -3.56 3.61
C LEU A 21 10.69 -4.77 4.55
N LYS A 22 11.67 -4.81 5.45
CA LYS A 22 11.80 -5.86 6.46
C LYS A 22 10.56 -5.94 7.36
N ASP A 23 10.12 -4.80 7.90
CA ASP A 23 8.93 -4.73 8.76
C ASP A 23 7.68 -5.23 8.03
N LEU A 24 7.45 -4.76 6.79
CA LEU A 24 6.29 -5.18 5.99
C LEU A 24 6.32 -6.68 5.69
N ARG A 25 7.50 -7.23 5.38
CA ARG A 25 7.68 -8.66 5.14
C ARG A 25 7.38 -9.49 6.39
N GLU A 26 7.91 -9.08 7.54
CA GLU A 26 7.74 -9.79 8.81
C GLU A 26 6.29 -9.72 9.30
N VAL A 27 5.62 -8.58 9.16
CA VAL A 27 4.18 -8.42 9.43
C VAL A 27 3.34 -9.32 8.50
N ALA A 28 3.77 -9.52 7.26
CA ALA A 28 3.12 -10.44 6.33
C ALA A 28 3.41 -11.92 6.62
N GLY A 29 4.28 -12.23 7.59
CA GLY A 29 4.67 -13.60 7.96
C GLY A 29 5.57 -14.27 6.93
N LEU A 30 6.29 -13.49 6.11
CA LEU A 30 7.11 -14.01 5.01
C LEU A 30 8.60 -14.04 5.39
N THR A 31 9.31 -15.07 4.97
CA THR A 31 10.77 -15.11 4.90
C THR A 31 11.28 -14.33 3.68
N ARG A 32 12.58 -14.02 3.63
CA ARG A 32 13.20 -13.35 2.47
C ARG A 32 13.06 -14.17 1.19
N ASP A 33 13.14 -15.50 1.31
CA ASP A 33 12.97 -16.42 0.19
C ASP A 33 11.53 -16.43 -0.32
N GLU A 34 10.55 -16.54 0.59
CA GLU A 34 9.13 -16.50 0.21
C GLU A 34 8.75 -15.16 -0.42
N LEU A 35 9.31 -14.05 0.07
CA LEU A 35 9.12 -12.76 -0.56
C LEU A 35 9.77 -12.70 -1.95
N SER A 36 10.99 -13.22 -2.10
CA SER A 36 11.68 -13.28 -3.39
C SER A 36 10.90 -14.10 -4.43
N ASP A 37 10.32 -15.21 -3.99
CA ASP A 37 9.46 -16.07 -4.79
C ASP A 37 8.15 -15.35 -5.18
N ALA A 38 7.48 -14.70 -4.22
CA ALA A 38 6.27 -13.93 -4.49
C ALA A 38 6.50 -12.74 -5.44
N LEU A 39 7.70 -12.16 -5.44
CA LEU A 39 8.10 -11.08 -6.34
C LEU A 39 8.62 -11.57 -7.70
N ASN A 40 8.75 -12.88 -7.88
CA ASN A 40 9.33 -13.53 -9.06
C ASN A 40 10.73 -12.98 -9.38
N LEU A 41 11.60 -12.92 -8.36
CA LEU A 41 12.97 -12.45 -8.49
C LEU A 41 13.89 -13.57 -8.98
N LYS A 42 14.69 -13.27 -10.00
CA LYS A 42 15.75 -14.17 -10.47
C LYS A 42 16.94 -14.21 -9.49
N ASP A 43 17.24 -13.07 -8.88
CA ASP A 43 18.30 -12.91 -7.89
C ASP A 43 17.69 -12.85 -6.49
N ARG A 44 17.85 -13.93 -5.73
CA ARG A 44 17.35 -14.03 -4.35
C ARG A 44 18.11 -13.14 -3.36
N SER A 45 19.33 -12.70 -3.70
CA SER A 45 20.11 -11.79 -2.84
C SER A 45 19.59 -10.36 -2.86
N LEU A 46 18.72 -10.01 -3.83
CA LEU A 46 18.22 -8.65 -3.99
C LEU A 46 17.39 -8.18 -2.78
N VAL A 47 16.54 -9.03 -2.21
CA VAL A 47 15.74 -8.66 -1.02
C VAL A 47 16.65 -8.34 0.15
N GLU A 48 17.67 -9.16 0.39
CA GLU A 48 18.65 -8.91 1.43
C GLU A 48 19.45 -7.62 1.17
N ALA A 49 19.88 -7.39 -0.07
CA ALA A 49 20.60 -6.18 -0.43
C ALA A 49 19.76 -4.91 -0.21
N ILE A 50 18.45 -4.96 -0.50
CA ILE A 50 17.51 -3.86 -0.25
C ILE A 50 17.29 -3.67 1.26
N GLU A 51 17.02 -4.74 2.01
CA GLU A 51 16.84 -4.66 3.47
C GLU A 51 18.07 -4.09 4.19
N ASN A 52 19.27 -4.36 3.67
CA ASN A 52 20.52 -3.83 4.20
C ASN A 52 20.85 -2.41 3.69
N GLY A 53 19.97 -1.77 2.90
CA GLY A 53 20.18 -0.43 2.35
C GLY A 53 21.30 -0.35 1.31
N THR A 54 21.68 -1.48 0.69
CA THR A 54 22.77 -1.55 -0.31
C THR A 54 22.29 -1.62 -1.75
N ALA A 55 20.99 -1.83 -1.97
CA ALA A 55 20.35 -1.83 -3.28
C ALA A 55 19.09 -0.96 -3.28
N ILE A 56 18.75 -0.42 -4.46
CA ILE A 56 17.50 0.30 -4.70
C ILE A 56 16.46 -0.64 -5.32
N MET A 57 15.20 -0.31 -5.14
CA MET A 57 14.08 -0.99 -5.77
C MET A 57 13.68 -0.29 -7.07
N SER A 58 13.51 -1.03 -8.17
CA SER A 58 12.91 -0.47 -9.38
C SER A 58 11.43 -0.14 -9.15
N PHE A 59 10.86 0.80 -9.90
CA PHE A 59 9.44 1.13 -9.75
C PHE A 59 8.52 -0.07 -10.03
N GLU A 60 8.86 -0.90 -11.02
CA GLU A 60 8.15 -2.15 -11.27
C GLU A 60 8.19 -3.08 -10.04
N LEU A 61 9.34 -3.20 -9.39
CA LEU A 61 9.48 -4.03 -8.20
C LEU A 61 8.69 -3.45 -7.00
N ILE A 62 8.59 -2.12 -6.89
CA ILE A 62 7.70 -1.44 -5.93
C ILE A 62 6.23 -1.81 -6.19
N LEU A 63 5.79 -1.84 -7.45
CA LEU A 63 4.42 -2.24 -7.81
C LEU A 63 4.15 -3.71 -7.49
N ARG A 64 5.08 -4.61 -7.81
CA ARG A 64 4.99 -6.04 -7.46
C ARG A 64 4.94 -6.23 -5.94
N LEU A 65 5.78 -5.50 -5.20
CA LEU A 65 5.79 -5.52 -3.74
C LEU A 65 4.46 -5.07 -3.16
N ALA A 66 3.90 -3.98 -3.68
CA ALA A 66 2.61 -3.49 -3.26
C ALA A 66 1.50 -4.52 -3.54
N ALA A 67 1.56 -5.25 -4.65
CA ALA A 67 0.61 -6.33 -4.95
C ALA A 67 0.74 -7.52 -3.99
N VAL A 68 1.95 -7.85 -3.53
CA VAL A 68 2.22 -9.00 -2.63
C VAL A 68 1.92 -8.67 -1.17
N LEU A 69 2.50 -7.59 -0.65
CA LEU A 69 2.48 -7.29 0.79
C LEU A 69 1.26 -6.49 1.21
N ALA A 70 0.70 -5.69 0.32
CA ALA A 70 -0.29 -4.72 0.68
C ALA A 70 -1.71 -5.28 0.54
N ARG A 71 -1.94 -6.44 1.20
CA ARG A 71 -3.23 -7.17 1.25
C ARG A 71 -4.42 -6.24 1.46
N HIS A 72 -4.21 -5.13 2.18
CA HIS A 72 -5.21 -4.15 2.53
C HIS A 72 -5.16 -2.92 1.61
N ASP A 73 -3.96 -2.41 1.24
CA ASP A 73 -3.86 -1.31 0.28
C ASP A 73 -2.47 -1.10 -0.34
N PRO A 74 -2.27 -1.23 -1.67
CA PRO A 74 -0.97 -1.02 -2.32
C PRO A 74 -0.51 0.43 -2.36
N VAL A 75 -1.41 1.41 -2.25
CA VAL A 75 -1.09 2.82 -2.46
C VAL A 75 -0.02 3.37 -1.49
N PRO A 76 -0.08 3.13 -0.15
CA PRO A 76 0.94 3.63 0.78
C PRO A 76 2.33 3.06 0.48
N VAL A 77 2.41 1.79 0.08
CA VAL A 77 3.67 1.11 -0.25
C VAL A 77 4.29 1.79 -1.47
N VAL A 78 3.51 2.00 -2.53
CA VAL A 78 3.99 2.68 -3.74
C VAL A 78 4.47 4.10 -3.43
N LEU A 79 3.65 4.92 -2.74
CA LEU A 79 4.01 6.30 -2.42
C LEU A 79 5.29 6.38 -1.56
N LYS A 80 5.40 5.54 -0.53
CA LYS A 80 6.54 5.53 0.39
C LYS A 80 7.83 5.18 -0.36
N PHE A 81 7.84 4.08 -1.11
CA PHE A 81 9.05 3.64 -1.80
C PHE A 81 9.39 4.51 -3.02
N THR A 82 8.39 5.06 -3.73
CA THR A 82 8.65 6.04 -4.79
C THR A 82 9.31 7.30 -4.24
N ARG A 83 8.85 7.80 -3.08
CA ARG A 83 9.49 8.94 -2.40
C ARG A 83 10.93 8.64 -2.00
N SER A 84 11.22 7.44 -1.49
CA SER A 84 12.56 7.05 -1.05
C SER A 84 13.55 6.82 -2.21
N TYR A 85 13.12 6.21 -3.31
CA TYR A 85 14.02 5.78 -4.38
C TYR A 85 13.99 6.64 -5.64
N ASN A 86 12.91 7.37 -5.90
CA ASN A 86 12.78 8.20 -7.10
C ASN A 86 12.13 9.57 -6.79
N PRO A 87 12.91 10.54 -6.26
CA PRO A 87 12.41 11.86 -5.91
C PRO A 87 11.84 12.65 -7.10
N GLU A 88 12.35 12.42 -8.32
CA GLU A 88 11.83 13.07 -9.54
C GLU A 88 10.45 12.53 -9.90
N LEU A 89 10.27 11.21 -9.88
CA LEU A 89 8.97 10.58 -10.08
C LEU A 89 7.98 10.98 -8.98
N TRP A 90 8.44 11.09 -7.74
CA TRP A 90 7.63 11.60 -6.64
C TRP A 90 7.12 13.02 -6.93
N LYS A 91 7.98 13.91 -7.41
CA LYS A 91 7.60 15.28 -7.78
C LYS A 91 6.55 15.29 -8.90
N LEU A 92 6.73 14.47 -9.93
CA LEU A 92 5.74 14.32 -11.01
C LEU A 92 4.38 13.82 -10.48
N LEU A 93 4.39 12.84 -9.57
CA LEU A 93 3.16 12.36 -8.92
C LEU A 93 2.49 13.46 -8.08
N GLN A 94 3.28 14.25 -7.35
CA GLN A 94 2.76 15.40 -6.60
C GLN A 94 2.13 16.44 -7.52
N ASP A 95 2.78 16.76 -8.65
CA ASP A 95 2.29 17.71 -9.65
C ASP A 95 1.01 17.21 -10.34
N TRP A 96 0.83 15.88 -10.45
CA TRP A 96 -0.40 15.23 -10.93
C TRP A 96 -1.50 15.09 -9.87
N GLY A 97 -1.30 15.63 -8.67
CA GLY A 97 -2.31 15.67 -7.62
C GLY A 97 -2.30 14.50 -6.64
N PHE A 98 -1.37 13.54 -6.74
CA PHE A 98 -1.21 12.49 -5.72
C PHE A 98 -0.69 13.04 -4.38
N GLY A 99 -0.05 14.22 -4.38
CA GLY A 99 0.26 14.95 -3.15
C GLY A 99 -0.98 15.53 -2.44
N ARG A 100 -2.15 15.45 -3.08
CA ARG A 100 -3.44 15.94 -2.60
C ARG A 100 -4.44 14.79 -2.48
N LEU A 101 -4.02 13.64 -1.94
CA LEU A 101 -4.96 12.65 -1.42
C LEU A 101 -5.91 13.43 -0.51
N SER A 102 -7.11 13.69 -0.99
CA SER A 102 -8.07 14.47 -0.23
C SER A 102 -8.44 13.64 0.99
N LEU A 103 -8.82 14.28 2.09
CA LEU A 103 -9.38 13.57 3.25
C LEU A 103 -10.51 12.62 2.81
N ASN A 104 -11.26 12.99 1.76
CA ASN A 104 -12.29 12.16 1.16
C ASN A 104 -11.73 10.89 0.52
N TYR A 105 -10.61 10.98 -0.20
CA TYR A 105 -9.95 9.82 -0.77
C TYR A 105 -9.38 8.86 0.29
N GLU A 106 -8.84 9.39 1.39
CA GLU A 106 -8.43 8.55 2.53
C GLU A 106 -9.62 7.85 3.19
N ARG A 107 -10.75 8.56 3.35
CA ARG A 107 -12.01 7.98 3.86
C ARG A 107 -12.56 6.90 2.93
N GLU A 108 -12.58 7.12 1.62
CA GLU A 108 -12.99 6.12 0.61
C GLU A 108 -12.12 4.86 0.68
N ARG A 109 -10.81 5.03 0.91
CA ARG A 109 -9.87 3.89 1.05
C ARG A 109 -10.15 3.04 2.27
N GLU A 110 -10.60 3.60 3.39
CA GLU A 110 -10.93 2.81 4.56
C GLU A 110 -12.06 1.79 4.27
N PHE A 111 -13.04 2.13 3.44
CA PHE A 111 -14.06 1.17 2.99
C PHE A 111 -13.48 0.04 2.13
N ILE A 112 -12.59 0.39 1.19
CA ILE A 112 -11.89 -0.60 0.36
C ILE A 112 -11.02 -1.51 1.24
N ASN A 113 -10.41 -0.97 2.28
CA ASN A 113 -9.57 -1.71 3.22
C ASN A 113 -10.36 -2.74 4.03
N ILE A 114 -11.60 -2.42 4.45
CA ILE A 114 -12.50 -3.38 5.12
C ILE A 114 -12.68 -4.61 4.23
N TYR A 115 -13.04 -4.43 2.96
CA TYR A 115 -13.19 -5.54 2.02
C TYR A 115 -11.88 -6.32 1.84
N ARG A 116 -10.78 -5.61 1.57
CA ARG A 116 -9.47 -6.21 1.27
C ARG A 116 -8.82 -6.93 2.45
N ARG A 117 -9.21 -6.64 3.69
CA ARG A 117 -8.74 -7.32 4.91
C ARG A 117 -9.28 -8.72 5.09
N HIS A 118 -10.37 -9.07 4.41
CA HIS A 118 -11.06 -10.34 4.63
C HIS A 118 -10.89 -11.25 3.41
N ASP A 119 -9.94 -12.18 3.48
CA ASP A 119 -9.68 -13.12 2.37
C ASP A 119 -10.91 -13.97 2.01
N ALA A 120 -11.77 -14.27 3.00
CA ALA A 120 -13.03 -14.94 2.78
C ALA A 120 -13.94 -14.18 1.79
N ALA A 121 -13.91 -12.84 1.79
CA ALA A 121 -14.73 -12.03 0.89
C ALA A 121 -14.34 -12.22 -0.59
N ARG A 122 -13.06 -12.51 -0.86
CA ARG A 122 -12.54 -12.78 -2.22
C ARG A 122 -12.85 -14.18 -2.73
N GLN A 123 -13.26 -15.08 -1.84
CA GLN A 123 -13.56 -16.48 -2.15
C GLN A 123 -15.07 -16.73 -2.29
N LEU A 124 -15.90 -15.70 -2.11
CA LEU A 124 -17.34 -15.79 -2.28
C LEU A 124 -17.69 -16.09 -3.74
N SER A 125 -18.78 -16.83 -3.94
CA SER A 125 -19.46 -16.84 -5.24
C SER A 125 -20.08 -15.47 -5.52
N ASP A 126 -20.41 -15.20 -6.78
CA ASP A 126 -21.09 -13.95 -7.17
C ASP A 126 -22.36 -13.71 -6.34
N GLU A 127 -23.15 -14.75 -6.11
CA GLU A 127 -24.36 -14.67 -5.27
C GLU A 127 -24.02 -14.37 -3.80
N GLY A 128 -22.96 -14.97 -3.27
CA GLY A 128 -22.49 -14.70 -1.91
C GLY A 128 -21.97 -13.27 -1.76
N PHE A 129 -21.25 -12.77 -2.77
CA PHE A 129 -20.76 -11.41 -2.81
C PHE A 129 -21.90 -10.40 -2.87
N GLU A 130 -22.91 -10.60 -3.72
CA GLU A 130 -24.05 -9.68 -3.82
C GLU A 130 -24.82 -9.60 -2.49
N LYS A 131 -25.01 -10.72 -1.79
CA LYS A 131 -25.64 -10.73 -0.46
C LYS A 131 -24.88 -9.89 0.57
N VAL A 132 -23.54 -10.02 0.59
CA VAL A 132 -22.69 -9.21 1.48
C VAL A 132 -22.73 -7.74 1.08
N LEU A 133 -22.75 -7.43 -0.21
CA LEU A 133 -22.81 -6.08 -0.72
C LEU A 133 -24.12 -5.38 -0.37
N ASP A 134 -25.27 -6.04 -0.56
CA ASP A 134 -26.59 -5.52 -0.19
C ASP A 134 -26.72 -5.27 1.30
N PHE A 135 -26.25 -6.22 2.13
CA PHE A 135 -26.20 -6.00 3.57
C PHE A 135 -25.34 -4.79 3.94
N THR A 136 -24.16 -4.66 3.31
CA THR A 136 -23.24 -3.55 3.57
C THR A 136 -23.85 -2.21 3.17
N ARG A 137 -24.56 -2.13 2.03
CA ARG A 137 -25.30 -0.93 1.59
C ARG A 137 -26.33 -0.51 2.66
N ALA A 138 -27.18 -1.43 3.09
CA ALA A 138 -28.20 -1.16 4.10
C ALA A 138 -27.60 -0.75 5.46
N ALA A 139 -26.53 -1.44 5.88
CA ALA A 139 -25.82 -1.10 7.11
C ALA A 139 -25.15 0.28 7.04
N PHE A 140 -24.58 0.64 5.89
CA PHE A 140 -23.98 1.95 5.67
C PHE A 140 -25.02 3.06 5.70
N GLU A 141 -26.15 2.91 5.01
CA GLU A 141 -27.25 3.88 5.02
C GLU A 141 -27.77 4.12 6.45
N MET A 142 -27.90 3.06 7.23
CA MET A 142 -28.30 3.14 8.64
C MET A 142 -27.26 3.87 9.49
N ALA A 143 -25.98 3.52 9.36
CA ALA A 143 -24.90 4.17 10.07
C ALA A 143 -24.80 5.67 9.71
N LEU A 144 -24.92 5.99 8.42
CA LEU A 144 -24.94 7.36 7.93
C LEU A 144 -26.12 8.14 8.48
N HIS A 145 -27.31 7.54 8.54
CA HIS A 145 -28.49 8.16 9.11
C HIS A 145 -28.25 8.60 10.56
N PHE A 146 -27.74 7.72 11.41
CA PHE A 146 -27.46 8.05 12.82
C PHE A 146 -26.33 9.08 12.97
N ALA A 147 -25.27 8.97 12.17
CA ALA A 147 -24.16 9.93 12.22
C ALA A 147 -24.61 11.33 11.76
N ALA A 148 -25.38 11.41 10.66
CA ALA A 148 -25.91 12.67 10.14
C ALA A 148 -26.89 13.35 11.10
N GLU A 149 -27.74 12.57 11.79
CA GLU A 149 -28.62 13.10 12.85
C GLU A 149 -27.83 13.70 14.01
N GLN A 150 -26.75 13.04 14.45
CA GLN A 150 -25.89 13.55 15.52
C GLN A 150 -25.15 14.84 15.12
N GLU A 151 -24.79 14.97 13.84
CA GLU A 151 -24.07 16.13 13.31
C GLU A 151 -25.00 17.24 12.74
N ASN A 152 -26.32 17.07 12.80
CA ASN A 152 -27.32 17.98 12.20
C ASN A 152 -27.09 18.25 10.70
N ILE A 153 -26.66 17.24 9.95
CA ILE A 153 -26.46 17.34 8.50
C ILE A 153 -27.80 17.00 7.82
N GLU A 154 -28.40 17.95 7.11
CA GLU A 154 -29.59 17.68 6.29
C GLU A 154 -29.23 16.67 5.19
N LYS A 155 -30.05 15.62 5.05
CA LYS A 155 -29.90 14.63 3.98
C LYS A 155 -30.12 15.31 2.63
N GLY A 156 -29.05 15.56 1.89
CA GLY A 156 -29.15 15.79 0.45
C GLY A 156 -29.61 14.51 -0.22
N GLU A 157 -30.71 14.58 -0.96
CA GLU A 157 -31.27 13.50 -1.78
C GLU A 157 -30.28 12.98 -2.84
#